data_AF-A0A378N5I0-F1
#
_entry.id   AF-A0A378N5I0-F1
#
_cell.length_a   1.000
_cell.length_b   1.000
_cell.length_c   1.000
_cell.angle_alpha   90.00
_cell.angle_beta   90.00
_cell.angle_gamma   90.00
#
_symmetry.space_group_name_H-M   'P 1'
#
loop_
_entity.id
_entity.type
_entity.pdbx_description
1 polymer ?
#
loop_
_entity_poly.entity_id
_entity_poly.type
_entity_poly.pdbx_seq_one_letter_code
_entity_poly.pdbx_strand_id
1 'polypeptide(L)'
;MESALRENRMTLEAIKVTQSDRDMFKRLITESTNYVSADYMRNANERRGNVQQALEQRKEWYAAKSKILLEQQRFVEFSRESADIAEAEQALEADYNSANDHLNLVMNALRHQEKIERYQDEVEELNIKLEEQQEALEEIAEIAENAQARADEADDYVEELRSQMADYQQALDAQQTRALQYQQAVNALEKAKQLTGLVNLDLNNIEDYHAEFVAQAEDLTDQVFELEQRLSVSDMAKTQFEKAFESVCKISGEIDRLQAWEEARALLSAFPEQKMQAQQAVSLRQKLNDLEQRLQQQQNAQRLVAEFNQKSQTTTQFSGRIRRLF
;
A
#
# COMPACT_ATOMS: atom_id res chain seq x y z
N MET A 1 156.79 -120.06 75.05
CA MET A 1 156.36 -118.91 75.87
C MET A 1 155.59 -117.88 75.06
N GLU A 2 156.07 -117.47 73.88
CA GLU A 2 155.36 -116.52 72.99
C GLU A 2 153.98 -117.01 72.49
N SER A 3 153.81 -118.33 72.30
CA SER A 3 152.53 -118.91 71.85
C SER A 3 151.39 -118.73 72.88
N ALA A 4 151.66 -118.89 74.19
CA ALA A 4 150.64 -118.75 75.23
C ALA A 4 150.20 -117.28 75.43
N LEU A 5 151.11 -116.32 75.21
CA LEU A 5 150.77 -114.90 75.24
C LEU A 5 149.91 -114.49 74.03
N ARG A 6 150.11 -115.12 72.87
CA ARG A 6 149.31 -114.87 71.66
C ARG A 6 147.87 -115.38 71.80
N GLU A 7 147.68 -116.53 72.44
CA GLU A 7 146.35 -117.12 72.67
C GLU A 7 145.53 -116.38 73.75
N ASN A 8 146.17 -115.94 74.84
CA ASN A 8 145.51 -115.05 75.82
C ASN A 8 145.13 -113.70 75.20
N ARG A 9 145.94 -113.18 74.28
CA ARG A 9 145.61 -111.96 73.53
C ARG A 9 144.42 -112.17 72.60
N MET A 10 144.35 -113.31 71.90
CA MET A 10 143.19 -113.64 71.06
C MET A 10 141.90 -113.84 71.86
N THR A 11 141.96 -114.48 73.03
CA THR A 11 140.77 -114.67 73.89
C THR A 11 140.31 -113.37 74.54
N LEU A 12 141.24 -112.50 74.98
CA LEU A 12 140.90 -111.15 75.44
C LEU A 12 140.34 -110.29 74.31
N GLU A 13 140.84 -110.43 73.08
CA GLU A 13 140.28 -109.77 71.89
C GLU A 13 138.87 -110.29 71.57
N ALA A 14 138.62 -111.61 71.63
CA ALA A 14 137.29 -112.18 71.45
C ALA A 14 136.29 -111.76 72.53
N ILE A 15 136.72 -111.65 73.80
CA ILE A 15 135.89 -111.11 74.89
C ILE A 15 135.59 -109.62 74.64
N LYS A 16 136.58 -108.84 74.19
CA LYS A 16 136.35 -107.43 73.81
C LYS A 16 135.34 -107.31 72.65
N VAL A 17 135.42 -108.17 71.65
CA VAL A 17 134.48 -108.19 70.51
C VAL A 17 133.07 -108.57 70.97
N THR A 18 132.92 -109.61 71.79
CA THR A 18 131.59 -109.99 72.30
C THR A 18 131.00 -108.96 73.28
N GLN A 19 131.84 -108.26 74.04
CA GLN A 19 131.42 -107.11 74.85
C GLN A 19 131.02 -105.93 73.96
N SER A 20 131.76 -105.62 72.89
CA SER A 20 131.38 -104.57 71.94
C SER A 20 130.08 -104.89 71.21
N ASP A 21 129.84 -106.15 70.85
CA ASP A 21 128.60 -106.58 70.19
C ASP A 21 127.42 -106.51 71.15
N ARG A 22 127.59 -106.93 72.40
CA ARG A 22 126.55 -106.78 73.44
C ARG A 22 126.21 -105.31 73.68
N ASP A 23 127.23 -104.45 73.76
CA ASP A 23 127.02 -103.01 73.95
C ASP A 23 126.39 -102.38 72.71
N MET A 24 126.72 -102.84 71.51
CA MET A 24 126.04 -102.47 70.26
C MET A 24 124.56 -102.88 70.29
N PHE A 25 124.23 -104.11 70.68
CA PHE A 25 122.85 -104.58 70.78
C PHE A 25 122.05 -103.81 71.84
N LYS A 26 122.64 -103.55 73.01
CA LYS A 26 121.99 -102.71 74.05
C LYS A 26 121.75 -101.29 73.55
N ARG A 27 122.71 -100.71 72.84
CA ARG A 27 122.54 -99.40 72.19
C ARG A 27 121.44 -99.45 71.14
N LEU A 28 121.40 -100.47 70.28
CA LEU A 28 120.38 -100.62 69.26
C LEU A 28 118.97 -100.76 69.86
N ILE A 29 118.81 -101.56 70.92
CA ILE A 29 117.52 -101.69 71.62
C ILE A 29 117.11 -100.35 72.26
N THR A 30 118.07 -99.64 72.86
CA THR A 30 117.82 -98.33 73.48
C THR A 30 117.46 -97.28 72.42
N GLU A 31 118.21 -97.22 71.32
CA GLU A 31 117.98 -96.27 70.22
C GLU A 31 116.68 -96.57 69.47
N SER A 32 116.34 -97.84 69.22
CA SER A 32 115.06 -98.21 68.59
C SER A 32 113.87 -97.89 69.50
N THR A 33 113.97 -98.16 70.80
CA THR A 33 112.93 -97.79 71.78
C THR A 33 112.78 -96.27 71.84
N ASN A 34 113.90 -95.54 71.88
CA ASN A 34 113.90 -94.08 71.86
C ASN A 34 113.29 -93.55 70.56
N TYR A 35 113.64 -94.11 69.41
CA TYR A 35 113.08 -93.72 68.11
C TYR A 35 111.57 -93.94 68.05
N VAL A 36 111.09 -95.12 68.44
CA VAL A 36 109.65 -95.41 68.46
C VAL A 36 108.92 -94.50 69.45
N SER A 37 109.50 -94.24 70.62
CA SER A 37 108.91 -93.30 71.60
C SER A 37 108.89 -91.86 71.10
N ALA A 38 109.94 -91.42 70.40
CA ALA A 38 110.04 -90.09 69.81
C ALA A 38 109.06 -89.92 68.65
N ASP A 39 108.90 -90.95 67.81
CA ASP A 39 107.93 -90.97 66.72
C ASP A 39 106.49 -90.98 67.25
N TYR A 40 106.21 -91.74 68.31
CA TYR A 40 104.91 -91.69 68.99
C TYR A 40 104.63 -90.30 69.57
N MET A 41 105.60 -89.69 70.26
CA MET A 41 105.43 -88.34 70.82
C MET A 41 105.28 -87.27 69.73
N ARG A 42 106.01 -87.40 68.62
CA ARG A 42 105.85 -86.54 67.44
C ARG A 42 104.45 -86.68 66.86
N ASN A 43 104.02 -87.90 66.54
CA ASN A 43 102.69 -88.16 65.99
C ASN A 43 101.56 -87.74 66.94
N ALA A 44 101.72 -87.94 68.25
CA ALA A 44 100.76 -87.49 69.26
C ALA A 44 100.70 -85.95 69.34
N ASN A 45 101.84 -85.27 69.29
CA ASN A 45 101.90 -83.81 69.29
C ASN A 45 101.35 -83.20 67.99
N GLU A 46 101.67 -83.78 66.82
CA GLU A 46 101.12 -83.37 65.52
C GLU A 46 99.61 -83.57 65.51
N ARG A 47 99.09 -84.71 65.99
CA ARG A 47 97.65 -84.93 66.13
C ARG A 47 97.02 -83.91 67.08
N ARG A 48 97.64 -83.63 68.23
CA ARG A 48 97.14 -82.62 69.18
C ARG A 48 97.10 -81.24 68.54
N GLY A 49 98.15 -80.85 67.82
CA GLY A 49 98.22 -79.57 67.09
C GLY A 49 97.14 -79.46 66.03
N ASN A 50 96.97 -80.49 65.20
CA ASN A 50 95.93 -80.53 64.16
C ASN A 50 94.52 -80.47 64.75
N VAL A 51 94.27 -81.21 65.84
CA VAL A 51 92.97 -81.18 66.55
C VAL A 51 92.72 -79.80 67.15
N GLN A 52 93.73 -79.18 67.75
CA GLN A 52 93.61 -77.83 68.32
C GLN A 52 93.31 -76.80 67.23
N GLN A 53 94.03 -76.84 66.11
CA GLN A 53 93.80 -75.96 64.97
C GLN A 53 92.40 -76.16 64.36
N ALA A 54 91.95 -77.40 64.20
CA ALA A 54 90.61 -77.70 63.71
C ALA A 54 89.51 -77.19 64.67
N LEU A 55 89.74 -77.29 65.99
CA LEU A 55 88.82 -76.73 67.00
C LEU A 55 88.79 -75.20 66.96
N GLU A 56 89.94 -74.54 66.74
CA GLU A 56 90.04 -73.09 66.60
C GLU A 56 89.32 -72.59 65.35
N GLN A 57 89.60 -73.16 64.19
CA GLN A 57 88.88 -72.87 62.94
C GLN A 57 87.37 -73.11 63.08
N ARG A 58 86.97 -74.18 63.79
CA ARG A 58 85.56 -74.45 64.06
C ARG A 58 84.92 -73.36 64.93
N LYS A 59 85.62 -72.85 65.94
CA LYS A 59 85.14 -71.72 66.76
C LYS A 59 85.00 -70.45 65.94
N GLU A 60 86.01 -70.12 65.13
CA GLU A 60 85.97 -68.97 64.22
C GLU A 60 84.82 -69.08 63.22
N TRP A 61 84.60 -70.27 62.66
CA TRP A 61 83.48 -70.53 61.76
C TRP A 61 82.13 -70.30 62.44
N TYR A 62 81.93 -70.78 63.66
CA TYR A 62 80.70 -70.52 64.41
C TYR A 62 80.53 -69.04 64.73
N ALA A 63 81.60 -68.31 65.08
CA ALA A 63 81.55 -66.88 65.34
C ALA A 63 81.18 -66.09 64.06
N ALA A 64 81.82 -66.40 62.93
CA ALA A 64 81.50 -65.79 61.64
C ALA A 64 80.05 -66.10 61.20
N LYS A 65 79.61 -67.36 61.37
CA LYS A 65 78.22 -67.76 61.10
C LYS A 65 77.23 -66.99 61.96
N SER A 66 77.51 -66.82 63.26
CA SER A 66 76.66 -66.04 64.16
C SER A 66 76.59 -64.57 63.74
N LYS A 67 77.72 -63.98 63.32
CA LYS A 67 77.77 -62.60 62.83
C LYS A 67 76.96 -62.43 61.55
N ILE A 68 77.13 -63.33 60.57
CA ILE A 68 76.37 -63.31 59.32
C ILE A 68 74.87 -63.41 59.61
N LEU A 69 74.45 -64.26 60.53
CA LEU A 69 73.04 -64.40 60.89
C LEU A 69 72.47 -63.08 61.47
N LEU A 70 73.22 -62.40 62.34
CA LEU A 70 72.82 -61.11 62.89
C LEU A 70 72.70 -60.03 61.81
N GLU A 71 73.70 -59.93 60.91
CA GLU A 71 73.66 -58.96 59.82
C GLU A 71 72.53 -59.25 58.82
N GLN A 72 72.19 -60.52 58.59
CA GLN A 72 71.02 -60.89 57.79
C GLN A 72 69.71 -60.38 58.40
N GLN A 73 69.54 -60.53 59.72
CA GLN A 73 68.37 -59.99 60.42
C GLN A 73 68.31 -58.47 60.28
N ARG A 74 69.44 -57.79 60.50
CA ARG A 74 69.54 -56.34 60.37
C ARG A 74 69.27 -55.85 58.95
N PHE A 75 69.72 -56.59 57.93
CA PHE A 75 69.44 -56.27 56.53
C PHE A 75 67.95 -56.35 56.21
N VAL A 76 67.23 -57.32 56.79
CA VAL A 76 65.78 -57.43 56.64
C VAL A 76 65.08 -56.24 57.31
N GLU A 77 65.51 -55.85 58.51
CA GLU A 77 64.99 -54.66 59.20
C GLU A 77 65.23 -53.39 58.39
N PHE A 78 66.45 -53.17 57.88
CA PHE A 78 66.74 -52.03 57.01
C PHE A 78 65.96 -52.03 55.70
N SER A 79 65.74 -53.21 55.10
CA SER A 79 64.92 -53.33 53.89
C SER A 79 63.47 -52.94 54.17
N ARG A 80 62.96 -53.28 55.36
CA ARG A 80 61.63 -52.88 55.81
C ARG A 80 61.55 -51.38 56.07
N GLU A 81 62.49 -50.81 56.83
CA GLU A 81 62.54 -49.36 57.08
C GLU A 81 62.66 -48.56 55.78
N SER A 82 63.45 -49.05 54.82
CA SER A 82 63.56 -48.44 53.49
C SER A 82 62.24 -48.48 52.72
N ALA A 83 61.46 -49.55 52.85
CA ALA A 83 60.14 -49.64 52.22
C ALA A 83 59.14 -48.69 52.89
N ASP A 84 59.15 -48.62 54.23
CA ASP A 84 58.28 -47.72 54.99
C ASP A 84 58.58 -46.24 54.66
N ILE A 85 59.87 -45.88 54.50
CA ILE A 85 60.28 -44.52 54.08
C ILE A 85 59.83 -44.23 52.64
N ALA A 86 59.98 -45.19 51.72
CA ALA A 86 59.56 -45.01 50.33
C ALA A 86 58.04 -44.79 50.21
N GLU A 87 57.24 -45.50 51.02
CA GLU A 87 55.79 -45.28 51.08
C GLU A 87 55.45 -43.89 51.65
N ALA A 88 56.14 -43.47 52.71
CA ALA A 88 55.96 -42.15 53.29
C ALA A 88 56.35 -41.02 52.31
N GLU A 89 57.44 -41.20 51.55
CA GLU A 89 57.86 -40.27 50.50
C GLU A 89 56.80 -40.16 49.40
N GLN A 90 56.27 -41.29 48.93
CA GLN A 90 55.20 -41.30 47.93
C GLN A 90 53.93 -40.60 48.42
N ALA A 91 53.55 -40.80 49.69
CA ALA A 91 52.41 -40.11 50.29
C ALA A 91 52.65 -38.59 50.35
N LEU A 92 53.85 -38.15 50.73
CA LEU A 92 54.20 -36.74 50.79
C LEU A 92 54.26 -36.10 49.39
N GLU A 93 54.72 -36.82 48.37
CA GLU A 93 54.67 -36.38 46.98
C GLU A 93 53.22 -36.22 46.49
N ALA A 94 52.32 -37.12 46.86
CA ALA A 94 50.91 -37.00 46.53
C ALA A 94 50.28 -35.75 47.16
N ASP A 95 50.56 -35.50 48.45
CA ASP A 95 50.10 -34.30 49.16
C ASP A 95 50.68 -33.02 48.56
N TYR A 96 51.97 -33.03 48.20
CA TYR A 96 52.63 -31.90 47.53
C TYR A 96 51.96 -31.58 46.19
N ASN A 97 51.68 -32.60 45.38
CA ASN A 97 51.01 -32.42 44.09
C ASN A 97 49.59 -31.86 44.28
N SER A 98 48.83 -32.37 45.26
CA SER A 98 47.50 -31.84 45.58
C SER A 98 47.55 -30.37 46.04
N ALA A 99 48.52 -30.01 46.90
CA ALA A 99 48.69 -28.63 47.34
C ALA A 99 49.06 -27.70 46.17
N ASN A 100 49.88 -28.18 45.24
CA ASN A 100 50.24 -27.44 44.04
C ASN A 100 49.03 -27.21 43.12
N ASP A 101 48.16 -28.21 42.95
CA ASP A 101 46.90 -28.07 42.21
C ASP A 101 45.98 -27.03 42.86
N HIS A 102 45.84 -27.05 44.19
CA HIS A 102 45.08 -26.04 44.91
C HIS A 102 45.66 -24.63 44.76
N LEU A 103 46.99 -24.49 44.80
CA LEU A 103 47.64 -23.21 44.56
C LEU A 103 47.33 -22.68 43.15
N ASN A 104 47.38 -23.54 42.14
CA ASN A 104 47.04 -23.16 40.76
C ASN A 104 45.58 -22.69 40.64
N LEU A 105 44.64 -23.35 41.32
CA LEU A 105 43.25 -22.92 41.37
C LEU A 105 43.09 -21.54 42.02
N VAL A 106 43.73 -21.30 43.16
CA VAL A 106 43.68 -20.01 43.85
C VAL A 106 44.30 -18.90 43.00
N MET A 107 45.43 -19.17 42.34
CA MET A 107 46.07 -18.20 41.45
C MET A 107 45.19 -17.85 40.24
N ASN A 108 44.50 -18.84 39.66
CA ASN A 108 43.54 -18.58 38.58
C ASN A 108 42.32 -17.80 39.09
N ALA A 109 41.81 -18.12 40.28
CA ALA A 109 40.71 -17.37 40.89
C ALA A 109 41.10 -15.90 41.14
N LEU A 110 42.32 -15.64 41.62
CA LEU A 110 42.86 -14.28 41.79
C LEU A 110 42.89 -13.51 40.46
N ARG A 111 43.39 -14.12 39.38
CA ARG A 111 43.40 -13.50 38.05
C ARG A 111 42.00 -13.18 37.52
N HIS A 112 41.03 -14.04 37.83
CA HIS A 112 39.63 -13.77 37.49
C HIS A 112 39.05 -12.64 38.32
N GLN A 113 39.41 -12.52 39.60
CA GLN A 113 39.02 -11.39 40.43
C GLN A 113 39.57 -10.08 39.87
N GLU A 114 40.86 -10.00 39.53
CA GLU A 114 41.46 -8.82 38.88
C GLU A 114 40.79 -8.46 37.54
N LYS A 115 40.24 -9.46 36.84
CA LYS A 115 39.48 -9.24 35.61
C LYS A 115 38.09 -8.68 35.90
N ILE A 116 37.44 -9.14 36.96
CA ILE A 116 36.14 -8.64 37.41
C ILE A 116 36.29 -7.18 37.86
N GLU A 117 37.31 -6.85 38.65
CA GLU A 117 37.57 -5.48 39.11
C GLU A 117 37.76 -4.53 37.92
N ARG A 118 38.55 -4.91 36.91
CA ARG A 118 38.68 -4.12 35.68
C ARG A 118 37.36 -3.92 34.94
N TYR A 119 36.50 -4.94 34.86
CA TYR A 119 35.20 -4.79 34.24
C TYR A 119 34.23 -3.94 35.07
N GLN A 120 34.37 -3.91 36.39
CA GLN A 120 33.62 -3.00 37.23
C GLN A 120 34.03 -1.56 36.95
N ASP A 121 35.33 -1.28 36.88
CA ASP A 121 35.85 0.04 36.51
C ASP A 121 35.37 0.48 35.11
N GLU A 122 35.41 -0.41 34.11
CA GLU A 122 34.91 -0.14 32.76
C GLU A 122 33.39 0.16 32.74
N VAL A 123 32.60 -0.56 33.55
CA VAL A 123 31.15 -0.32 33.67
C VAL A 123 30.88 1.02 34.34
N GLU A 124 31.65 1.39 35.38
CA GLU A 124 31.54 2.70 36.02
C GLU A 124 31.88 3.83 35.04
N GLU A 125 32.95 3.70 34.25
CA GLU A 125 33.31 4.68 33.22
C GLU A 125 32.20 4.79 32.14
N LEU A 126 31.61 3.67 31.73
CA LEU A 126 30.50 3.67 30.78
C LEU A 126 29.23 4.32 31.35
N ASN A 127 28.95 4.14 32.64
CA ASN A 127 27.82 4.81 33.29
C ASN A 127 28.00 6.32 33.30
N ILE A 128 29.21 6.82 33.61
CA ILE A 128 29.51 8.26 33.55
C ILE A 128 29.28 8.79 32.13
N LYS A 129 29.79 8.11 31.10
CA LYS A 129 29.57 8.51 29.70
C LYS A 129 28.09 8.47 29.31
N LEU A 130 27.31 7.55 29.88
CA LEU A 130 25.88 7.47 29.63
C LEU A 130 25.15 8.66 30.24
N GLU A 131 25.51 9.06 31.46
CA GLU A 131 24.97 10.26 32.12
C GLU A 131 25.29 11.53 31.31
N GLU A 132 26.53 11.70 30.85
CA GLU A 132 26.92 12.81 29.97
C GLU A 132 26.09 12.85 28.68
N GLN A 133 25.82 11.69 28.08
CA GLN A 133 24.98 11.60 26.89
C GLN A 133 23.50 11.90 27.18
N GLN A 134 23.00 11.53 28.36
CA GLN A 134 21.63 11.86 28.78
C GLN A 134 21.47 13.38 28.95
N GLU A 135 22.42 14.04 29.61
CA GLU A 135 22.41 15.51 29.72
C GLU A 135 22.42 16.18 28.34
N ALA A 136 23.28 15.72 27.42
CA ALA A 136 23.32 16.26 26.06
C ALA A 136 22.00 16.04 25.28
N LEU A 137 21.30 14.92 25.52
CA LEU A 137 19.99 14.66 24.93
C LEU A 137 18.92 15.60 25.50
N GLU A 138 18.96 15.90 26.80
CA GLU A 138 18.07 16.85 27.45
C GLU A 138 18.27 18.27 26.89
N GLU A 139 19.51 18.71 26.70
CA GLU A 139 19.82 20.01 26.07
C GLU A 139 19.26 20.09 24.64
N ILE A 140 19.43 19.02 23.83
CA ILE A 140 18.88 18.96 22.48
C ILE A 140 17.35 18.97 22.51
N ALA A 141 16.72 18.30 23.46
CA ALA A 141 15.28 18.29 23.62
C ALA A 141 14.73 19.69 23.95
N GLU A 142 15.40 20.44 24.84
CA GLU A 142 15.03 21.83 25.15
C GLU A 142 15.18 22.75 23.94
N ILE A 143 16.25 22.60 23.15
CA ILE A 143 16.43 23.35 21.89
C ILE A 143 15.31 23.02 20.91
N ALA A 144 14.91 21.75 20.80
CA ALA A 144 13.84 21.32 19.91
C ALA A 144 12.48 21.87 20.35
N GLU A 145 12.17 21.87 21.66
CA GLU A 145 10.94 22.46 22.20
C GLU A 145 10.86 23.96 21.91
N ASN A 146 11.96 24.69 22.15
CA ASN A 146 12.05 26.12 21.83
C ASN A 146 11.91 26.40 20.33
N ALA A 147 12.47 25.55 19.48
CA ALA A 147 12.32 25.67 18.03
C ALA A 147 10.88 25.39 17.58
N GLN A 148 10.21 24.40 18.20
CA GLN A 148 8.80 24.09 17.94
C GLN A 148 7.89 25.24 18.35
N ALA A 149 8.08 25.82 19.54
CA ALA A 149 7.30 26.97 20.00
C ALA A 149 7.41 28.16 19.03
N ARG A 150 8.61 28.42 18.49
CA ARG A 150 8.81 29.47 17.47
C ARG A 150 8.13 29.15 16.15
N ALA A 151 8.05 27.86 15.78
CA ALA A 151 7.34 27.45 14.58
C ALA A 151 5.83 27.63 14.76
N ASP A 152 5.29 27.26 15.92
CA ASP A 152 3.87 27.44 16.26
C ASP A 152 3.49 28.93 16.26
N GLU A 153 4.32 29.80 16.85
CA GLU A 153 4.12 31.27 16.80
C GLU A 153 4.13 31.82 15.36
N ALA A 154 4.99 31.28 14.50
CA ALA A 154 5.04 31.68 13.10
C ALA A 154 3.81 31.21 12.32
N ASP A 155 3.32 30.01 12.61
CA ASP A 155 2.11 29.45 11.99
C ASP A 155 0.86 30.24 12.41
N ASP A 156 0.75 30.62 13.69
CA ASP A 156 -0.32 31.50 14.19
C ASP A 156 -0.32 32.85 13.44
N TYR A 157 0.86 33.45 13.23
CA TYR A 157 0.98 34.70 12.47
C TYR A 157 0.58 34.53 10.99
N VAL A 158 0.93 33.39 10.38
CA VAL A 158 0.50 33.08 9.00
C VAL A 158 -1.01 32.92 8.91
N GLU A 159 -1.64 32.29 9.90
CA GLU A 159 -3.10 32.13 9.93
C GLU A 159 -3.82 33.47 10.15
N GLU A 160 -3.27 34.34 11.01
CA GLU A 160 -3.78 35.70 11.17
C GLU A 160 -3.70 36.47 9.84
N LEU A 161 -2.56 36.43 9.15
CA LEU A 161 -2.41 37.07 7.84
C LEU A 161 -3.36 36.48 6.79
N ARG A 162 -3.63 35.17 6.81
CA ARG A 162 -4.61 34.54 5.92
C ARG A 162 -6.02 35.05 6.19
N SER A 163 -6.42 35.15 7.45
CA SER A 163 -7.72 35.71 7.83
C SER A 163 -7.84 37.15 7.35
N GLN A 164 -6.82 37.98 7.61
CA GLN A 164 -6.80 39.37 7.15
C GLN A 164 -6.90 39.46 5.62
N MET A 165 -6.15 38.62 4.88
CA MET A 165 -6.25 38.58 3.42
C MET A 165 -7.63 38.16 2.92
N ALA A 166 -8.30 37.22 3.58
CA ALA A 166 -9.66 36.82 3.22
C ALA A 166 -10.65 37.98 3.38
N ASP A 167 -10.55 38.73 4.49
CA ASP A 167 -11.37 39.92 4.75
C ASP A 167 -11.12 41.01 3.71
N TYR A 168 -9.85 41.27 3.38
CA TYR A 168 -9.48 42.22 2.33
C TYR A 168 -10.00 41.80 0.95
N GLN A 169 -9.94 40.51 0.62
CA GLN A 169 -10.45 40.00 -0.63
C GLN A 169 -11.97 40.14 -0.72
N GLN A 170 -12.70 39.82 0.36
CA GLN A 170 -14.15 40.00 0.41
C GLN A 170 -14.54 41.48 0.26
N ALA A 171 -13.82 42.39 0.92
CA ALA A 171 -14.03 43.83 0.79
C ALA A 171 -13.76 44.32 -0.63
N LEU A 172 -12.69 43.83 -1.27
CA LEU A 172 -12.34 44.16 -2.65
C LEU A 172 -13.41 43.69 -3.64
N ASP A 173 -13.89 42.45 -3.51
CA ASP A 173 -14.93 41.89 -4.38
C ASP A 173 -16.25 42.66 -4.23
N ALA A 174 -16.62 43.04 -3.00
CA ALA A 174 -17.78 43.90 -2.75
C ALA A 174 -17.61 45.29 -3.37
N GLN A 175 -16.42 45.89 -3.30
CA GLN A 175 -16.11 47.17 -3.94
C GLN A 175 -16.20 47.07 -5.47
N GLN A 176 -15.62 46.03 -6.08
CA GLN A 176 -15.70 45.79 -7.52
C GLN A 176 -17.14 45.62 -7.99
N THR A 177 -17.95 44.89 -7.23
CA THR A 177 -19.39 44.71 -7.53
C THR A 177 -20.13 46.05 -7.48
N ARG A 178 -19.89 46.87 -6.44
CA ARG A 178 -20.47 48.22 -6.35
C ARG A 178 -20.02 49.13 -7.49
N ALA A 179 -18.74 49.06 -7.88
CA ALA A 179 -18.20 49.84 -8.98
C ALA A 179 -18.85 49.46 -10.32
N LEU A 180 -19.06 48.16 -10.58
CA LEU A 180 -19.74 47.69 -11.79
C LEU A 180 -21.21 48.14 -11.82
N GLN A 181 -21.92 48.03 -10.70
CA GLN A 181 -23.30 48.52 -10.57
C GLN A 181 -23.40 50.02 -10.82
N TYR A 182 -22.46 50.79 -10.26
CA TYR A 182 -22.37 52.23 -10.50
C TYR A 182 -22.16 52.54 -11.98
N GLN A 183 -21.22 51.86 -12.66
CA GLN A 183 -21.01 52.04 -14.10
C GLN A 183 -22.26 51.66 -14.92
N GLN A 184 -22.95 50.58 -14.57
CA GLN A 184 -24.20 50.18 -15.23
C GLN A 184 -25.29 51.24 -15.05
N ALA A 185 -25.44 51.78 -13.84
CA ALA A 185 -26.40 52.84 -13.54
C ALA A 185 -26.09 54.14 -14.31
N VAL A 186 -24.82 54.56 -14.36
CA VAL A 186 -24.38 55.72 -15.14
C VAL A 186 -24.68 55.50 -16.63
N ASN A 187 -24.32 54.35 -17.18
CA ASN A 187 -24.58 54.03 -18.59
C ASN A 187 -26.09 53.98 -18.91
N ALA A 188 -26.93 53.46 -18.00
CA ALA A 188 -28.37 53.44 -18.16
C ALA A 188 -28.96 54.87 -18.14
N LEU A 189 -28.47 55.72 -17.23
CA LEU A 189 -28.88 57.12 -17.14
C LEU A 189 -28.43 57.93 -18.38
N GLU A 190 -27.21 57.71 -18.88
CA GLU A 190 -26.74 58.32 -20.14
C GLU A 190 -27.59 57.89 -21.34
N LYS A 191 -27.95 56.60 -21.44
CA LYS A 191 -28.87 56.12 -22.48
C LYS A 191 -30.25 56.76 -22.36
N ALA A 192 -30.79 56.88 -21.14
CA ALA A 192 -32.07 57.54 -20.90
C ALA A 192 -32.04 59.03 -21.30
N LYS A 193 -30.94 59.74 -20.99
CA LYS A 193 -30.69 61.12 -21.46
C LYS A 193 -30.71 61.22 -22.98
N GLN A 194 -30.03 60.29 -23.66
CA GLN A 194 -29.96 60.27 -25.13
C GLN A 194 -31.32 59.98 -25.78
N LEU A 195 -32.10 59.04 -25.25
CA LEU A 195 -33.40 58.66 -25.80
C LEU A 195 -34.48 59.71 -25.57
N THR A 196 -34.50 60.35 -24.39
CA THR A 196 -35.51 61.37 -24.04
C THR A 196 -35.13 62.77 -24.50
N GLY A 197 -33.86 63.00 -24.85
CA GLY A 197 -33.34 64.33 -25.21
C GLY A 197 -33.23 65.31 -24.03
N LEU A 198 -33.45 64.84 -22.80
CA LEU A 198 -33.39 65.65 -21.58
C LEU A 198 -31.95 65.68 -21.05
N VAL A 199 -31.24 66.78 -21.31
CA VAL A 199 -29.82 66.96 -20.91
C VAL A 199 -29.64 66.93 -19.38
N ASN A 200 -30.64 67.40 -18.62
CA ASN A 200 -30.60 67.53 -17.16
C ASN A 200 -31.41 66.43 -16.43
N LEU A 201 -31.49 65.21 -16.98
CA LEU A 201 -32.18 64.09 -16.34
C LEU A 201 -31.32 63.48 -15.20
N ASP A 202 -31.66 63.75 -13.94
CA ASP A 202 -30.91 63.24 -12.79
C ASP A 202 -31.79 62.38 -11.86
N LEU A 203 -31.18 61.72 -10.88
CA LEU A 203 -31.83 60.79 -9.96
C LEU A 203 -33.06 61.36 -9.23
N ASN A 204 -33.07 62.67 -8.95
CA ASN A 204 -34.16 63.30 -8.22
C ASN A 204 -35.41 63.55 -9.09
N ASN A 205 -35.25 63.64 -10.41
CA ASN A 205 -36.33 64.04 -11.31
C ASN A 205 -36.77 62.90 -12.23
N ILE A 206 -36.04 61.78 -12.24
CA ILE A 206 -36.27 60.66 -13.16
C ILE A 206 -37.62 59.97 -12.93
N GLU A 207 -38.09 59.90 -11.68
CA GLU A 207 -39.39 59.30 -11.35
C GLU A 207 -40.56 60.14 -11.86
N ASP A 208 -40.47 61.47 -11.72
CA ASP A 208 -41.48 62.41 -12.21
C ASP A 208 -41.59 62.33 -13.75
N TYR A 209 -40.45 62.43 -14.45
CA TYR A 209 -40.43 62.31 -15.91
C TYR A 209 -40.88 60.92 -16.39
N HIS A 210 -40.55 59.86 -15.67
CA HIS A 210 -41.03 58.52 -16.00
C HIS A 210 -42.57 58.44 -15.92
N ALA A 211 -43.18 59.00 -14.86
CA ALA A 211 -44.62 59.06 -14.74
C ALA A 211 -45.27 59.88 -15.88
N GLU A 212 -44.67 61.02 -16.26
CA GLU A 212 -45.11 61.81 -17.41
C GLU A 212 -45.03 61.02 -18.73
N PHE A 213 -43.93 60.32 -18.99
CA PHE A 213 -43.78 59.52 -20.21
C PHE A 213 -44.75 58.33 -20.26
N VAL A 214 -45.06 57.70 -19.12
CA VAL A 214 -46.06 56.63 -19.05
C VAL A 214 -47.45 57.17 -19.38
N ALA A 215 -47.85 58.31 -18.78
CA ALA A 215 -49.12 58.94 -19.08
C ALA A 215 -49.22 59.36 -20.56
N GLN A 216 -48.17 59.96 -21.12
CA GLN A 216 -48.11 60.29 -22.55
C GLN A 216 -48.20 59.05 -23.44
N ALA A 217 -47.57 57.94 -23.06
CA ALA A 217 -47.65 56.69 -23.79
C ALA A 217 -49.06 56.11 -23.78
N GLU A 218 -49.74 56.13 -22.63
CA GLU A 218 -51.14 55.71 -22.48
C GLU A 218 -52.08 56.57 -23.35
N ASP A 219 -51.96 57.90 -23.26
CA ASP A 219 -52.75 58.85 -24.06
C ASP A 219 -52.54 58.63 -25.57
N LEU A 220 -51.30 58.40 -26.01
CA LEU A 220 -50.98 58.11 -27.40
C LEU A 220 -51.56 56.77 -27.85
N THR A 221 -51.49 55.73 -27.02
CA THR A 221 -52.10 54.43 -27.33
C THR A 221 -53.61 54.53 -27.46
N ASP A 222 -54.27 55.31 -26.61
CA ASP A 222 -55.71 55.55 -26.68
C ASP A 222 -56.08 56.29 -27.96
N GLN A 223 -55.32 57.33 -28.33
CA GLN A 223 -55.52 58.05 -29.60
C GLN A 223 -55.31 57.16 -30.81
N VAL A 224 -54.27 56.31 -30.80
CA VAL A 224 -54.01 55.35 -31.87
C VAL A 224 -55.16 54.35 -31.97
N PHE A 225 -55.64 53.82 -30.84
CA PHE A 225 -56.78 52.90 -30.83
C PHE A 225 -58.05 53.56 -31.39
N GLU A 226 -58.32 54.80 -31.01
CA GLU A 226 -59.47 55.55 -31.52
C GLU A 226 -59.36 55.81 -33.04
N LEU A 227 -58.15 56.14 -33.51
CA LEU A 227 -57.86 56.32 -34.93
C LEU A 227 -57.95 55.00 -35.70
N GLU A 228 -57.45 53.89 -35.16
CA GLU A 228 -57.59 52.55 -35.75
C GLU A 228 -59.05 52.14 -35.84
N GLN A 229 -59.85 52.42 -34.81
CA GLN A 229 -61.29 52.15 -34.84
C GLN A 229 -61.99 52.99 -35.93
N ARG A 230 -61.68 54.29 -36.01
CA ARG A 230 -62.21 55.17 -37.06
C ARG A 230 -61.76 54.74 -38.45
N LEU A 231 -60.50 54.33 -38.60
CA LEU A 231 -59.95 53.84 -39.86
C LEU A 231 -60.63 52.53 -40.26
N SER A 232 -60.82 51.60 -39.35
CA SER A 232 -61.52 50.34 -39.59
C SER A 232 -62.97 50.58 -40.07
N VAL A 233 -63.71 51.47 -39.40
CA VAL A 233 -65.07 51.84 -39.81
C VAL A 233 -65.05 52.56 -41.17
N SER A 234 -64.07 53.43 -41.42
CA SER A 234 -63.88 54.11 -42.70
C SER A 234 -63.55 53.13 -43.83
N ASP A 235 -62.69 52.13 -43.61
CA ASP A 235 -62.34 51.10 -44.59
C ASP A 235 -63.54 50.18 -44.87
N MET A 236 -64.30 49.80 -43.84
CA MET A 236 -65.57 49.10 -44.01
C MET A 236 -66.56 49.95 -44.83
N ALA A 237 -66.70 51.25 -44.53
CA ALA A 237 -67.57 52.14 -45.28
C ALA A 237 -67.10 52.33 -46.73
N LYS A 238 -65.79 52.45 -46.96
CA LYS A 238 -65.19 52.57 -48.29
C LYS A 238 -65.44 51.32 -49.13
N THR A 239 -65.21 50.12 -48.58
CA THR A 239 -65.43 48.85 -49.28
C THR A 239 -66.92 48.63 -49.60
N GLN A 240 -67.83 49.02 -48.69
CA GLN A 240 -69.27 48.98 -48.96
C GLN A 240 -69.68 50.01 -50.03
N PHE A 241 -69.13 51.24 -49.96
CA PHE A 241 -69.36 52.28 -50.96
C PHE A 241 -68.87 51.83 -52.33
N GLU A 242 -67.67 51.26 -52.44
CA GLU A 242 -67.12 50.77 -53.71
C GLU A 242 -67.99 49.66 -54.31
N LYS A 243 -68.44 48.68 -53.50
CA LYS A 243 -69.38 47.64 -53.95
C LYS A 243 -70.72 48.22 -54.43
N ALA A 244 -71.25 49.21 -53.70
CA ALA A 244 -72.50 49.87 -54.07
C ALA A 244 -72.34 50.69 -55.35
N PHE A 245 -71.26 51.45 -55.47
CA PHE A 245 -70.92 52.24 -56.65
C PHE A 245 -70.73 51.37 -57.89
N GLU A 246 -69.97 50.27 -57.79
CA GLU A 246 -69.85 49.28 -58.88
C GLU A 246 -71.20 48.72 -59.31
N SER A 247 -72.11 48.47 -58.37
CA SER A 247 -73.45 47.95 -58.66
C SER A 247 -74.30 48.98 -59.41
N VAL A 248 -74.18 50.27 -59.07
CA VAL A 248 -74.86 51.37 -59.76
C VAL A 248 -74.28 51.56 -61.16
N CYS A 249 -72.95 51.59 -61.30
CA CYS A 249 -72.30 51.70 -62.60
C CYS A 249 -72.66 50.54 -63.55
N LYS A 250 -72.85 49.32 -63.03
CA LYS A 250 -73.34 48.18 -63.83
C LYS A 250 -74.77 48.36 -64.37
N ILE A 251 -75.59 49.19 -63.73
CA ILE A 251 -77.01 49.37 -64.07
C ILE A 251 -77.23 50.61 -64.94
N SER A 252 -76.58 51.74 -64.65
CA SER A 252 -76.78 53.02 -65.38
C SER A 252 -75.61 53.44 -66.30
N GLY A 253 -74.47 52.75 -66.30
CA GLY A 253 -73.28 53.08 -67.11
C GLY A 253 -72.17 53.76 -66.31
N GLU A 254 -71.16 54.34 -66.95
CA GLU A 254 -70.09 55.08 -66.24
C GLU A 254 -70.60 56.45 -65.75
N ILE A 255 -70.64 56.63 -64.42
CA ILE A 255 -71.11 57.87 -63.77
C ILE A 255 -70.04 58.37 -62.80
N ASP A 256 -69.98 59.68 -62.58
CA ASP A 256 -69.07 60.28 -61.61
C ASP A 256 -69.44 59.92 -60.16
N ARG A 257 -68.43 59.74 -59.31
CA ARG A 257 -68.56 59.26 -57.92
C ARG A 257 -69.45 60.17 -57.06
N LEU A 258 -69.53 61.46 -57.41
CA LEU A 258 -70.38 62.44 -56.73
C LEU A 258 -71.87 62.32 -57.10
N GLN A 259 -72.19 61.89 -58.31
CA GLN A 259 -73.58 61.79 -58.82
C GLN A 259 -74.20 60.41 -58.58
N ALA A 260 -73.37 59.41 -58.28
CA ALA A 260 -73.81 58.03 -58.07
C ALA A 260 -74.87 57.85 -56.98
N TRP A 261 -74.89 58.70 -55.94
CA TRP A 261 -75.92 58.60 -54.89
C TRP A 261 -77.31 59.00 -55.40
N GLU A 262 -77.40 60.08 -56.17
CA GLU A 262 -78.67 60.56 -56.72
C GLU A 262 -79.22 59.57 -57.75
N GLU A 263 -78.35 59.00 -58.59
CA GLU A 263 -78.74 57.96 -59.55
C GLU A 263 -79.14 56.65 -58.88
N ALA A 264 -78.38 56.18 -57.87
CA ALA A 264 -78.75 54.98 -57.10
C ALA A 264 -80.14 55.13 -56.48
N ARG A 265 -80.46 56.34 -55.97
CA ARG A 265 -81.76 56.65 -55.39
C ARG A 265 -82.87 56.68 -56.44
N ALA A 266 -82.61 57.26 -57.61
CA ALA A 266 -83.56 57.26 -58.74
C ALA A 266 -83.82 55.83 -59.27
N LEU A 267 -82.79 55.00 -59.36
CA LEU A 267 -82.91 53.58 -59.73
C LEU A 267 -83.71 52.80 -58.68
N LEU A 268 -83.45 53.01 -57.39
CA LEU A 268 -84.22 52.38 -56.31
C LEU A 268 -85.66 52.87 -56.25
N SER A 269 -85.96 54.12 -56.60
CA SER A 269 -87.35 54.61 -56.67
C SER A 269 -88.08 54.16 -57.93
N ALA A 270 -87.37 53.93 -59.04
CA ALA A 270 -87.92 53.33 -60.26
C ALA A 270 -88.07 51.81 -60.16
N PHE A 271 -87.33 51.14 -59.27
CA PHE A 271 -87.33 49.69 -59.12
C PHE A 271 -88.72 49.07 -58.82
N PRO A 272 -89.57 49.63 -57.92
CA PRO A 272 -90.92 49.10 -57.69
C PRO A 272 -91.78 49.12 -58.95
N GLU A 273 -91.72 50.20 -59.73
CA GLU A 273 -92.46 50.33 -60.98
C GLU A 273 -91.95 49.35 -62.03
N GLN A 274 -90.62 49.23 -62.20
CA GLN A 274 -90.01 48.26 -63.11
C GLN A 274 -90.31 46.82 -62.71
N LYS A 275 -90.32 46.50 -61.40
CA LYS A 275 -90.68 45.17 -60.89
C LYS A 275 -92.14 44.84 -61.18
N MET A 276 -93.05 45.80 -61.00
CA MET A 276 -94.46 45.64 -61.36
C MET A 276 -94.64 45.43 -62.86
N GLN A 277 -93.93 46.20 -63.70
CA GLN A 277 -93.93 46.00 -65.16
C GLN A 277 -93.37 44.62 -65.56
N ALA A 278 -92.30 44.16 -64.91
CA ALA A 278 -91.73 42.82 -65.17
C ALA A 278 -92.67 41.68 -64.75
N GLN A 279 -93.35 41.80 -63.60
CA GLN A 279 -94.36 40.84 -63.16
C GLN A 279 -95.57 40.82 -64.11
N GLN A 280 -96.02 42.00 -64.56
CA GLN A 280 -97.06 42.10 -65.58
C GLN A 280 -96.60 41.46 -66.90
N ALA A 281 -95.36 41.67 -67.34
CA ALA A 281 -94.82 41.06 -68.55
C ALA A 281 -94.85 39.52 -68.53
N VAL A 282 -94.62 38.88 -67.37
CA VAL A 282 -94.78 37.42 -67.23
C VAL A 282 -96.23 36.99 -67.42
N SER A 283 -97.17 37.70 -66.77
CA SER A 283 -98.61 37.42 -66.95
C SER A 283 -99.09 37.68 -68.39
N LEU A 284 -98.53 38.71 -69.05
CA LEU A 284 -98.82 39.05 -70.43
C LEU A 284 -98.25 37.99 -71.38
N ARG A 285 -97.04 37.46 -71.13
CA ARG A 285 -96.46 36.34 -71.89
C ARG A 285 -97.30 35.06 -71.77
N GLN A 286 -97.79 34.74 -70.58
CA GLN A 286 -98.70 33.59 -70.40
C GLN A 286 -100.01 33.77 -71.16
N LYS A 287 -100.62 34.96 -71.09
CA LYS A 287 -101.83 35.28 -71.89
C LYS A 287 -101.58 35.22 -73.39
N LEU A 288 -100.40 35.64 -73.86
CA LEU A 288 -100.00 35.57 -75.26
C LEU A 288 -99.90 34.12 -75.73
N ASN A 289 -99.24 33.24 -74.95
CA ASN A 289 -99.14 31.82 -75.26
C ASN A 289 -100.50 31.12 -75.28
N ASP A 290 -101.40 31.43 -74.35
CA ASP A 290 -102.77 30.88 -74.35
C ASP A 290 -103.56 31.34 -75.58
N LEU A 291 -103.41 32.61 -76.00
CA LEU A 291 -104.03 33.14 -77.21
C LEU A 291 -103.44 32.51 -78.48
N GLU A 292 -102.13 32.30 -78.53
CA GLU A 292 -101.47 31.60 -79.65
C GLU A 292 -101.94 30.15 -79.76
N GLN A 293 -102.08 29.42 -78.64
CA GLN A 293 -102.66 28.07 -78.65
C GLN A 293 -104.12 28.06 -79.11
N ARG A 294 -104.94 29.02 -78.66
CA ARG A 294 -106.33 29.15 -79.13
C ARG A 294 -106.40 29.48 -80.63
N LEU A 295 -105.50 30.32 -81.14
CA LEU A 295 -105.44 30.66 -82.55
C LEU A 295 -104.99 29.47 -83.40
N GLN A 296 -104.02 28.68 -82.94
CA GLN A 296 -103.65 27.42 -83.59
C GLN A 296 -104.80 26.41 -83.59
N GLN A 297 -105.53 26.28 -82.47
CA GLN A 297 -106.72 25.42 -82.42
C GLN A 297 -107.81 25.90 -83.37
N GLN A 298 -108.06 27.21 -83.46
CA GLN A 298 -109.04 27.79 -84.39
C GLN A 298 -108.63 27.58 -85.85
N GLN A 299 -107.35 27.79 -86.20
CA GLN A 299 -106.85 27.54 -87.56
C GLN A 299 -106.90 26.05 -87.93
N ASN A 300 -106.59 25.15 -87.00
CA ASN A 300 -106.71 23.71 -87.23
C ASN A 300 -108.18 23.28 -87.40
N ALA A 301 -109.10 23.85 -86.62
CA ALA A 301 -110.54 23.63 -86.80
C ALA A 301 -111.02 24.19 -88.15
N GLN A 302 -110.56 25.38 -88.56
CA GLN A 302 -110.88 25.95 -89.88
C GLN A 302 -110.33 25.11 -91.02
N ARG A 303 -109.09 24.59 -90.92
CA ARG A 303 -108.53 23.66 -91.93
C ARG A 303 -109.31 22.36 -92.00
N LEU A 304 -109.66 21.77 -90.85
CA LEU A 304 -110.46 20.54 -90.80
C LEU A 304 -111.86 20.75 -91.39
N VAL A 305 -112.52 21.88 -91.13
CA VAL A 305 -113.83 22.23 -91.74
C VAL A 305 -113.71 22.51 -93.24
N ALA A 306 -112.66 23.21 -93.68
CA ALA A 306 -112.42 23.49 -95.10
C ALA A 306 -112.11 22.21 -95.90
N GLU A 307 -111.33 21.28 -95.35
CA GLU A 307 -111.07 20.00 -96.00
C GLU A 307 -112.26 19.05 -95.94
N PHE A 308 -113.05 19.05 -94.84
CA PHE A 308 -114.28 18.27 -94.81
C PHE A 308 -115.25 18.78 -95.88
N ASN A 309 -115.36 20.09 -96.09
CA ASN A 309 -116.16 20.69 -97.16
C ASN A 309 -115.63 20.33 -98.57
N GLN A 310 -114.31 20.25 -98.78
CA GLN A 310 -113.76 19.80 -100.07
C GLN A 310 -113.94 18.28 -100.30
N LYS A 311 -113.81 17.46 -99.25
CA LYS A 311 -114.04 16.00 -99.32
C LYS A 311 -115.52 15.62 -99.39
N SER A 312 -116.46 16.52 -99.13
CA SER A 312 -117.91 16.24 -99.20
C SER A 312 -118.61 16.80 -100.45
N GLN A 313 -117.90 17.51 -101.34
CA GLN A 313 -118.43 17.87 -102.69
C GLN A 313 -117.75 17.13 -103.86
N THR A 314 -116.97 16.09 -103.57
CA THR A 314 -116.76 14.94 -104.46
C THR A 314 -118.04 14.08 -104.66
N THR A 315 -119.23 14.64 -104.43
CA THR A 315 -120.52 13.91 -104.55
C THR A 315 -121.51 14.53 -105.55
N THR A 316 -121.19 15.62 -106.25
CA THR A 316 -121.99 16.06 -107.41
C THR A 316 -121.11 16.66 -108.50
N GLN A 317 -121.16 16.03 -109.68
CA GLN A 317 -120.52 16.43 -110.94
C GLN A 317 -119.09 15.94 -111.20
N PHE A 318 -118.89 14.62 -111.08
CA PHE A 318 -118.35 13.86 -112.21
C PHE A 318 -119.43 12.81 -112.53
N SER A 319 -120.08 12.92 -113.67
CA SER A 319 -119.57 12.27 -114.88
C SER A 319 -119.57 10.76 -114.72
N GLY A 320 -120.67 10.16 -115.17
CA GLY A 320 -120.57 9.06 -116.10
C GLY A 320 -121.05 9.53 -117.47
N ARG A 321 -120.22 9.37 -118.51
CA ARG A 321 -120.66 8.88 -119.82
C ARG A 321 -119.52 7.99 -120.33
N ILE A 322 -119.71 6.70 -120.60
CA ILE A 322 -120.75 6.12 -121.45
C ILE A 322 -121.13 4.67 -121.01
N ARG A 323 -122.39 4.31 -121.31
CA ARG A 323 -123.03 2.97 -121.43
C ARG A 323 -123.64 2.31 -120.18
N ARG A 324 -124.95 2.51 -120.00
CA ARG A 324 -126.09 1.67 -120.46
C ARG A 324 -127.34 2.26 -119.82
N LEU A 325 -128.27 2.79 -120.61
CA LEU A 325 -129.48 2.16 -121.16
C LEU A 325 -130.67 2.28 -120.22
N PHE A 326 -131.76 2.78 -120.83
CA PHE A 326 -133.05 3.21 -120.29
C PHE A 326 -133.07 4.58 -119.61
#